data_AF-A0AAW1PAV0-F1
#
_entry.id   AF-A0AAW1PAV0-F1
#
_cell.length_a   1.000
_cell.length_b   1.000
_cell.length_c   1.000
_cell.angle_alpha   90.00
_cell.angle_beta   90.00
_cell.angle_gamma   90.00
#
_symmetry.space_group_name_H-M   'P 1'
#
loop_
_entity.id
_entity.type
_entity.pdbx_description
1 polymer ?
#
loop_
_entity_poly.entity_id
_entity_poly.type
_entity_poly.pdbx_seq_one_letter_code
_entity_poly.pdbx_strand_id
1 'polypeptide(L)'
;MAAASPQELKMKQEIKAAMDVGVGKAAANIAKAAGLVATLQAKLVFHQSAKRTAEEHYQATVLGLMAALTHKAVNPTLVTKTSAPPELLCPIGYNLMEDPVLLVETQETYDRKNIECWFRTGHRTLSFRMLRKMRALALMAKAGNLP
;
A
#
# COMPACT_ATOMS: atom_id res chain seq x y z
N MET A 1 65.93 -26.35 -43.22
CA MET A 1 64.93 -25.42 -42.65
C MET A 1 64.80 -24.26 -43.62
N ALA A 2 63.73 -24.20 -44.41
CA ALA A 2 63.56 -23.16 -45.43
C ALA A 2 63.14 -21.84 -44.75
N ALA A 3 63.97 -20.80 -44.89
CA ALA A 3 63.63 -19.45 -44.43
C ALA A 3 62.58 -18.83 -45.37
N ALA A 4 61.54 -18.21 -44.80
CA ALA A 4 60.46 -17.59 -45.57
C ALA A 4 60.99 -16.51 -46.51
N SER A 5 60.40 -16.41 -47.72
CA SER A 5 60.81 -15.45 -48.74
C SER A 5 60.59 -14.00 -48.26
N PRO A 6 61.46 -13.03 -48.60
CA PRO A 6 61.30 -11.62 -48.24
C PRO A 6 59.92 -11.03 -48.62
N GLN A 7 59.30 -11.53 -49.69
CA GLN A 7 57.97 -11.10 -50.12
C GLN A 7 56.85 -11.60 -49.19
N GLU A 8 56.95 -12.82 -48.66
CA GLU A 8 55.97 -13.34 -47.69
C GLU A 8 56.03 -12.59 -46.36
N LEU A 9 57.22 -12.20 -45.93
CA LEU A 9 57.39 -11.43 -44.70
C LEU A 9 56.74 -10.05 -44.81
N LYS A 10 56.90 -9.40 -45.97
CA LYS A 10 56.27 -8.10 -46.26
C LYS A 10 54.76 -8.19 -46.30
N MET A 11 54.20 -9.22 -46.97
CA MET A 11 52.76 -9.43 -47.02
C MET A 11 52.15 -9.71 -45.62
N LYS A 12 52.84 -10.48 -44.78
CA LYS A 12 52.41 -10.71 -43.38
C LYS A 12 52.43 -9.44 -42.53
N GLN A 13 53.41 -8.55 -42.75
CA GLN A 13 53.50 -7.27 -42.05
C GLN A 13 52.35 -6.32 -42.45
N GLU A 14 52.01 -6.26 -43.73
CA GLU A 14 50.90 -5.43 -44.22
C GLU A 14 49.54 -5.92 -43.71
N ILE A 15 49.30 -7.23 -43.68
CA ILE A 15 48.08 -7.82 -43.10
C ILE A 15 47.98 -7.47 -41.60
N LYS A 16 49.07 -7.60 -40.85
CA LYS A 16 49.10 -7.26 -39.42
C LYS A 16 48.80 -5.78 -39.20
N ALA A 17 49.40 -4.89 -39.97
CA ALA A 17 49.16 -3.45 -39.87
C ALA A 17 47.69 -3.09 -40.20
N ALA A 18 47.08 -3.73 -41.20
CA ALA A 18 45.66 -3.54 -41.51
C ALA A 18 44.74 -4.01 -40.38
N MET A 19 45.07 -5.13 -39.73
CA MET A 19 44.34 -5.62 -38.55
C MET A 19 44.45 -4.66 -37.36
N ASP A 20 45.64 -4.15 -37.06
CA ASP A 20 45.86 -3.22 -35.94
C ASP A 20 45.07 -1.90 -36.14
N VAL A 21 45.01 -1.38 -37.37
CA VAL A 21 44.20 -0.20 -37.72
C VAL A 21 42.69 -0.48 -37.55
N GLY A 22 42.24 -1.69 -37.92
CA GLY A 22 40.85 -2.11 -37.73
C GLY A 22 40.46 -2.19 -36.24
N VAL A 23 41.33 -2.77 -35.42
CA VAL A 23 41.15 -2.85 -33.96
C VAL A 23 41.13 -1.46 -33.32
N GLY A 24 42.02 -0.55 -33.74
CA GLY A 24 42.04 0.83 -33.25
C GLY A 24 40.75 1.60 -33.56
N LYS A 25 40.20 1.45 -34.78
CA LYS A 25 38.91 2.06 -35.16
C LYS A 25 37.74 1.48 -34.38
N ALA A 26 37.75 0.16 -34.14
CA ALA A 26 36.73 -0.49 -33.31
C ALA A 26 36.77 0.02 -31.87
N ALA A 27 37.96 0.13 -31.27
CA ALA A 27 38.15 0.65 -29.92
C ALA A 27 37.67 2.11 -29.78
N ALA A 28 37.94 2.97 -30.77
CA ALA A 28 37.47 4.35 -30.79
C ALA A 28 35.93 4.45 -30.83
N ASN A 29 35.28 3.60 -31.63
CA ASN A 29 33.82 3.55 -31.70
C ASN A 29 33.20 3.04 -30.39
N ILE A 30 33.81 2.04 -29.75
CA ILE A 30 33.37 1.53 -28.45
C ILE A 30 33.51 2.60 -27.37
N ALA A 31 34.63 3.33 -27.33
CA ALA A 31 34.83 4.42 -26.38
C ALA A 31 33.79 5.55 -26.58
N LYS A 32 33.50 5.90 -27.83
CA LYS A 32 32.46 6.89 -28.16
C LYS A 32 31.06 6.41 -27.76
N ALA A 33 30.75 5.14 -28.00
CA ALA A 33 29.48 4.53 -27.59
C ALA A 33 29.34 4.49 -26.06
N ALA A 34 30.40 4.13 -25.33
CA ALA A 34 30.41 4.12 -23.87
C ALA A 34 30.17 5.52 -23.28
N GLY A 35 30.79 6.57 -23.88
CA GLY A 35 30.53 7.96 -23.49
C GLY A 35 29.06 8.38 -23.72
N LEU A 36 28.45 7.92 -24.81
CA LEU A 36 27.04 8.18 -25.10
C LEU A 36 26.12 7.47 -24.10
N VAL A 37 26.41 6.21 -23.78
CA VAL A 37 25.67 5.41 -22.80
C VAL A 37 25.72 6.07 -21.43
N ALA A 38 26.91 6.50 -20.98
CA ALA A 38 27.06 7.21 -19.70
C ALA A 38 26.22 8.49 -19.65
N THR A 39 26.18 9.25 -20.75
CA THR A 39 25.38 10.48 -20.85
C THR A 39 23.88 10.18 -20.80
N LEU A 40 23.41 9.15 -21.51
CA LEU A 40 22.01 8.74 -21.49
C LEU A 40 21.59 8.23 -20.10
N GLN A 41 22.46 7.48 -19.44
CA GLN A 41 22.21 6.97 -18.10
C GLN A 41 22.10 8.11 -17.08
N ALA A 42 22.97 9.13 -17.17
CA ALA A 42 22.87 10.32 -16.33
C ALA A 42 21.55 11.08 -16.53
N LYS A 43 21.11 11.27 -17.79
CA LYS A 43 19.82 11.91 -18.11
C LYS A 43 18.63 11.10 -17.60
N LEU A 44 18.68 9.78 -17.70
CA LEU A 44 17.63 8.89 -17.21
C LEU A 44 17.51 9.00 -15.69
N VAL A 45 18.63 8.95 -14.97
CA VAL A 45 18.65 9.11 -13.51
C VAL A 45 18.09 10.48 -13.10
N PHE A 46 18.49 11.55 -13.78
CA PHE A 46 17.98 12.90 -13.49
C PHE A 46 16.46 13.02 -13.70
N HIS A 47 15.94 12.50 -14.81
CA HIS A 47 14.49 12.50 -15.05
C HIS A 47 13.73 11.63 -14.04
N GLN A 48 14.29 10.47 -13.65
CA GLN A 48 13.70 9.60 -12.64
C GLN A 48 13.71 10.26 -11.26
N SER A 49 14.79 10.95 -10.87
CA SER A 49 14.85 11.68 -9.60
C SER A 49 13.85 12.83 -9.57
N ALA A 50 13.73 13.60 -10.66
CA ALA A 50 12.77 14.70 -10.74
C ALA A 50 11.32 14.20 -10.63
N LYS A 51 10.98 13.08 -11.29
CA LYS A 51 9.66 12.45 -11.18
C LYS A 51 9.38 11.97 -9.76
N ARG A 52 10.37 11.35 -9.10
CA ARG A 52 10.24 10.85 -7.73
C ARG A 52 9.99 11.99 -6.74
N THR A 53 10.71 13.11 -6.86
CA THR A 53 10.50 14.28 -5.99
C THR A 53 9.11 14.89 -6.17
N ALA A 54 8.59 14.95 -7.40
CA ALA A 54 7.24 15.45 -7.65
C ALA A 54 6.16 14.53 -7.05
N GLU A 55 6.35 13.22 -7.14
CA GLU A 55 5.45 12.23 -6.53
C GLU A 55 5.49 12.30 -5.00
N GLU A 56 6.69 12.39 -4.40
CA GLU A 56 6.87 12.57 -2.96
C GLU A 56 6.19 13.86 -2.48
N HIS A 57 6.28 14.96 -3.23
CA HIS A 57 5.59 16.22 -2.90
C HIS A 57 4.06 16.09 -2.97
N TYR A 58 3.53 15.40 -3.99
CA TYR A 58 2.11 15.11 -4.10
C TYR A 58 1.62 14.25 -2.93
N GLN A 59 2.35 13.16 -2.61
CA GLN A 59 2.04 12.29 -1.48
C GLN A 59 2.06 13.06 -0.15
N ALA A 60 3.07 13.91 0.07
CA ALA A 60 3.16 14.75 1.25
C ALA A 60 1.98 15.74 1.37
N THR A 61 1.56 16.32 0.24
CA THR A 61 0.41 17.24 0.18
C THR A 61 -0.90 16.52 0.49
N VAL A 62 -1.13 15.35 -0.11
CA VAL A 62 -2.31 14.52 0.16
C VAL A 62 -2.35 14.10 1.63
N LEU A 63 -1.23 13.63 2.17
CA LEU A 63 -1.15 13.24 3.59
C LEU A 63 -1.42 14.42 4.52
N GLY A 64 -0.85 15.59 4.22
CA GLY A 64 -1.09 16.82 4.99
C GLY A 64 -2.55 17.27 4.94
N LEU A 65 -3.20 17.17 3.77
CA LEU A 65 -4.61 17.48 3.63
C LEU A 65 -5.49 16.50 4.41
N MET A 66 -5.22 15.21 4.33
CA MET A 66 -5.91 14.17 5.10
C MET A 66 -5.78 14.45 6.61
N ALA A 67 -4.58 14.80 7.09
CA ALA A 67 -4.36 15.18 8.48
C ALA A 67 -5.16 16.43 8.87
N ALA A 68 -5.14 17.49 8.06
CA ALA A 68 -5.89 18.71 8.32
C ALA A 68 -7.41 18.48 8.40
N LEU A 69 -7.94 17.59 7.55
CA LEU A 69 -9.34 17.19 7.56
C LEU A 69 -9.69 16.36 8.81
N THR A 70 -8.79 15.48 9.27
CA THR A 70 -9.01 14.74 10.52
C THR A 70 -9.06 15.63 11.75
N HIS A 71 -8.24 16.69 11.82
CA HIS A 71 -8.27 17.66 12.93
C HIS A 71 -9.51 18.57 12.91
N LYS A 72 -10.09 18.86 11.73
CA LYS A 72 -11.34 19.62 11.64
C LYS A 72 -12.58 18.77 11.95
N ALA A 73 -12.46 17.45 11.87
CA ALA A 73 -13.53 16.48 12.13
C ALA A 73 -13.47 15.82 13.52
N VAL A 74 -12.37 15.94 14.27
CA VAL A 74 -12.23 15.29 15.58
C VAL A 74 -11.63 16.27 16.59
N ASN A 75 -12.42 16.64 17.59
CA ASN A 75 -11.93 17.23 18.83
C ASN A 75 -11.26 16.09 19.63
N PRO A 76 -9.92 16.06 19.79
CA PRO A 76 -9.23 14.92 20.37
C PRO A 76 -9.47 14.74 21.88
N THR A 77 -10.29 15.58 22.51
CA THR A 77 -10.60 15.51 23.95
C THR A 77 -11.90 14.76 24.27
N LEU A 78 -12.57 14.16 23.28
CA LEU A 78 -13.77 13.35 23.51
C LEU A 78 -13.74 12.07 22.67
N VAL A 79 -12.75 11.20 22.93
CA VAL A 79 -12.97 9.75 22.75
C VAL A 79 -13.85 9.28 23.91
N THR A 80 -15.03 9.88 24.04
CA THR A 80 -16.06 9.35 24.93
C THR A 80 -16.59 8.08 24.29
N LYS A 81 -16.88 7.11 25.15
CA LYS A 81 -17.24 5.73 24.87
C LYS A 81 -18.54 5.54 24.06
N THR A 82 -19.01 6.53 23.29
CA THR A 82 -20.38 6.55 22.77
C THR A 82 -20.59 7.39 21.49
N SER A 83 -19.82 7.16 20.42
CA SER A 83 -20.14 7.78 19.11
C SER A 83 -20.07 6.86 17.89
N ALA A 84 -19.77 5.57 18.08
CA ALA A 84 -19.86 4.63 16.97
C ALA A 84 -21.32 4.53 16.48
N PRO A 85 -21.54 4.46 15.15
CA PRO A 85 -22.86 4.16 14.60
C PRO A 85 -23.47 2.93 15.28
N PRO A 86 -24.78 2.95 15.61
CA PRO A 86 -25.45 1.84 16.30
C PRO A 86 -25.26 0.47 15.62
N GLU A 87 -25.05 0.47 14.31
CA GLU A 87 -24.84 -0.73 13.49
C GLU A 87 -23.50 -1.42 13.76
N LEU A 88 -22.52 -0.70 14.33
CA LEU A 88 -21.20 -1.24 14.68
C LEU A 88 -21.11 -1.70 16.14
N LEU A 89 -22.16 -1.46 16.93
CA LEU A 89 -22.22 -1.86 18.33
C LEU A 89 -22.80 -3.26 18.46
N CYS A 90 -22.24 -4.06 19.37
CA CYS A 90 -22.82 -5.35 19.71
C CYS A 90 -24.20 -5.15 20.36
N PRO A 91 -25.28 -5.82 19.90
CA PRO A 91 -26.61 -5.67 20.51
C PRO A 91 -26.71 -6.14 21.97
N ILE A 92 -25.78 -6.99 22.43
CA ILE A 92 -25.71 -7.47 23.82
C ILE A 92 -24.80 -6.59 24.66
N GLY A 93 -23.58 -6.33 24.18
CA GLY A 93 -22.56 -5.63 24.95
C GLY A 93 -22.59 -4.11 24.85
N TYR A 94 -23.30 -3.55 23.86
CA TYR A 94 -23.36 -2.11 23.54
C TYR A 94 -22.00 -1.40 23.37
N ASN A 95 -20.95 -2.18 23.12
CA ASN A 95 -19.60 -1.71 22.78
C ASN A 95 -19.32 -2.03 21.31
N LEU A 96 -18.33 -1.34 20.73
CA LEU A 96 -17.85 -1.62 19.38
C LEU A 96 -17.44 -3.09 19.26
N MET A 97 -17.91 -3.78 18.22
CA MET A 97 -17.58 -5.19 18.00
C MET A 97 -16.09 -5.34 17.65
N GLU A 98 -15.35 -6.12 18.44
CA GLU A 98 -13.96 -6.48 18.14
C GLU A 98 -13.90 -7.67 17.17
N ASP A 99 -14.78 -8.66 17.37
CA ASP A 99 -14.87 -9.88 16.57
C ASP A 99 -16.34 -10.12 16.15
N PRO A 100 -16.80 -9.47 15.06
CA PRO A 100 -18.18 -9.55 14.60
C PRO A 100 -18.50 -10.95 14.04
N VAL A 101 -19.53 -11.59 14.61
CA VAL A 101 -20.07 -12.89 14.19
C VAL A 101 -21.53 -12.73 13.82
N LEU A 102 -21.89 -13.18 12.61
CA LEU A 102 -23.28 -13.21 12.14
C LEU A 102 -24.00 -14.43 12.69
N LEU A 103 -25.13 -14.21 13.36
CA LEU A 103 -26.05 -15.29 13.67
C LEU A 103 -27.01 -15.51 12.50
N VAL A 104 -26.94 -16.70 11.89
CA VAL A 104 -27.67 -17.02 10.64
C VAL A 104 -29.19 -16.93 10.81
N GLU A 105 -29.72 -17.35 11.97
CA GLU A 105 -31.17 -17.38 12.22
C GLU A 105 -31.79 -15.97 12.29
N THR A 106 -31.10 -15.02 12.93
CA THR A 106 -31.60 -13.65 13.13
C THR A 106 -31.05 -12.66 12.11
N GLN A 107 -30.02 -13.05 11.36
CA GLN A 107 -29.25 -12.19 10.47
C GLN A 107 -28.66 -10.96 11.17
N GLU A 108 -28.37 -11.08 12.46
CA GLU A 108 -27.77 -10.01 13.27
C GLU A 108 -26.33 -10.33 13.64
N THR A 109 -25.51 -9.29 13.73
CA THR A 109 -24.08 -9.40 14.06
C THR A 109 -23.88 -9.10 15.54
N TYR A 110 -23.11 -9.96 16.20
CA TYR A 110 -22.74 -9.83 17.61
C TYR A 110 -21.23 -9.89 17.75
N ASP A 111 -20.69 -9.32 18.83
CA ASP A 111 -19.31 -9.59 19.22
C ASP A 111 -19.22 -11.01 19.80
N ARG A 112 -18.22 -11.79 19.34
CA ARG A 112 -18.07 -13.22 19.69
C ARG A 112 -18.12 -13.46 21.19
N LYS A 113 -17.36 -12.68 21.96
CA LYS A 113 -17.25 -12.84 23.43
C LYS A 113 -18.62 -12.71 24.11
N ASN A 114 -19.44 -11.76 23.65
CA ASN A 114 -20.75 -11.49 24.22
C ASN A 114 -21.77 -12.58 23.88
N ILE A 115 -21.81 -13.02 22.62
CA ILE A 115 -22.77 -14.05 22.19
C ILE A 115 -22.41 -15.43 22.74
N GLU A 116 -21.13 -15.76 22.87
CA GLU A 116 -20.70 -16.99 23.53
C GLU A 116 -21.05 -17.00 25.02
N CYS A 117 -20.83 -15.87 25.72
CA CYS A 117 -21.23 -15.72 27.12
C CYS A 117 -22.74 -15.91 27.30
N TRP A 118 -23.54 -15.35 26.39
CA TRP A 118 -24.98 -15.52 26.36
C TRP A 118 -25.40 -17.00 26.24
N PHE A 119 -24.80 -17.76 25.32
CA PHE A 119 -25.10 -19.19 25.18
C PHE A 119 -24.59 -20.03 26.35
N ARG A 120 -23.43 -19.66 26.92
CA ARG A 120 -22.81 -20.34 28.07
C ARG A 120 -23.63 -20.19 29.36
N THR A 121 -24.32 -19.06 29.52
CA THR A 121 -25.21 -18.81 30.68
C THR A 121 -26.54 -19.58 30.62
N GLY A 122 -26.73 -20.44 29.61
CA GLY A 122 -27.88 -21.32 29.50
C GLY A 122 -29.00 -20.81 28.59
N HIS A 123 -28.86 -19.60 28.04
CA HIS A 123 -29.78 -19.12 27.02
C HIS A 123 -29.57 -19.93 25.73
N ARG A 124 -30.66 -20.45 25.14
CA ARG A 124 -30.61 -21.21 23.88
C ARG A 124 -31.21 -20.48 22.70
N THR A 125 -31.91 -19.38 22.97
CA THR A 125 -32.59 -18.56 21.97
C THR A 125 -32.41 -17.09 22.31
N LEU A 126 -32.17 -16.26 21.29
CA LEU A 126 -32.31 -14.81 21.42
C LEU A 126 -33.80 -14.48 21.24
N SER A 127 -34.52 -14.25 22.33
CA SER A 127 -35.95 -13.98 22.21
C SER A 127 -36.17 -12.62 21.53
N PHE A 128 -36.83 -12.64 20.38
CA PHE A 128 -37.22 -11.47 19.59
C PHE A 128 -37.95 -10.39 20.42
N ARG A 129 -38.59 -10.80 21.53
CA ARG A 129 -39.30 -9.94 22.47
C ARG A 129 -38.36 -9.06 23.31
N MET A 130 -37.14 -9.52 23.60
CA MET A 130 -36.12 -8.74 24.30
C MET A 130 -35.50 -7.67 23.37
N LEU A 131 -35.19 -8.05 22.13
CA LEU A 131 -34.59 -7.14 21.13
C LEU A 131 -35.52 -5.97 20.76
N ARG A 132 -36.83 -6.22 20.58
CA ARG A 132 -37.80 -5.13 20.34
C ARG A 132 -37.96 -4.20 21.54
N LYS A 133 -37.98 -4.73 22.78
CA LYS A 133 -38.08 -3.91 24.00
C LYS A 133 -36.83 -3.04 24.19
N MET A 134 -35.64 -3.59 23.99
CA MET A 134 -34.37 -2.86 24.12
C MET A 134 -34.22 -1.80 23.02
N ARG A 135 -34.59 -2.11 21.78
CA ARG A 135 -34.56 -1.15 20.66
C ARG A 135 -35.61 -0.04 20.84
N ALA A 136 -36.80 -0.37 21.36
CA ALA A 136 -37.81 0.63 21.72
C ALA A 136 -37.36 1.52 22.89
N LEU A 137 -36.78 0.95 23.96
CA LEU A 137 -36.24 1.70 25.09
C LEU A 137 -35.10 2.64 24.66
N ALA A 138 -34.18 2.18 23.81
CA ALA A 138 -33.10 3.00 23.28
C ALA A 138 -33.62 4.14 22.37
N LEU A 139 -34.67 3.90 21.58
CA LEU A 139 -35.32 4.94 20.76
C LEU A 139 -36.07 5.96 21.63
N MET A 140 -36.76 5.52 22.69
CA MET A 140 -37.49 6.41 23.61
C MET A 140 -36.53 7.25 24.47
N ALA A 141 -35.42 6.67 24.92
CA ALA A 141 -34.37 7.40 25.63
C ALA A 141 -33.72 8.47 24.75
N LYS A 142 -33.53 8.20 23.46
CA LYS A 142 -33.01 9.17 22.48
C LYS A 142 -34.01 10.28 22.14
N ALA A 143 -35.31 10.01 22.29
CA ALA A 143 -36.39 10.98 22.10
C ALA A 143 -36.70 11.82 23.36
N GLY A 144 -35.95 11.62 24.47
CA GLY A 144 -36.16 12.36 25.72
C GLY A 144 -37.48 12.05 26.42
N ASN A 145 -38.16 10.95 26.06
CA ASN A 145 -39.51 10.64 26.52
C ASN A 145 -39.50 9.33 27.33
N LEU A 146 -38.73 9.32 28.43
CA LEU A 146 -38.85 8.30 29.46
C LEU A 146 -39.93 8.76 30.47
N PRO A 147 -40.88 7.89 30.88
CA PRO A 147 -41.70 8.16 32.06
C PRO A 147 -40.88 8.12 33.35
#